data_AF-A0A1D2VF83-F1
#
_entry.id   AF-A0A1D2VF83-F1
#
_cell.length_a   1.000
_cell.length_b   1.000
_cell.length_c   1.000
_cell.angle_alpha   90.00
_cell.angle_beta   90.00
_cell.angle_gamma   90.00
#
_symmetry.space_group_name_H-M   'P 1'
#
loop_
_entity.id
_entity.type
_entity.pdbx_description
1 polymer ?
#
loop_
_entity_poly.entity_id
_entity_poly.type
_entity_poly.pdbx_seq_one_letter_code
_entity_poly.pdbx_strand_id
1 'polypeptide(L)'
;DDEEELGTTVLPLARIKKILKFHPSHISCNEATVFATAIATELFVQYLTEQALINARIEKRKKLTYKDFSQAASVNSNLNFLTNVVPKTQSVRKLVRNDAIRYSKA
;
A
#
# COMPACT_ATOMS: atom_id res chain seq x y z
N ASP A 1 4.69 -7.40 -27.64
CA ASP A 1 5.46 -6.16 -27.66
C ASP A 1 4.62 -5.07 -27.02
N ASP A 2 4.65 -5.05 -25.69
CA ASP A 2 4.03 -3.99 -24.90
C ASP A 2 5.02 -2.82 -24.87
N GLU A 3 5.01 -2.00 -25.92
CA GLU A 3 5.70 -0.72 -25.87
C GLU A 3 5.02 0.14 -24.80
N GLU A 4 5.71 0.37 -23.68
CA GLU A 4 5.35 1.43 -22.74
C GLU A 4 5.36 2.76 -23.52
N GLU A 5 4.17 3.20 -23.93
CA GLU A 5 3.99 4.47 -24.60
C GLU A 5 4.32 5.60 -23.61
N LEU A 6 5.56 6.08 -23.65
CA LEU A 6 6.06 7.16 -22.81
C LEU A 6 5.10 8.36 -22.89
N GLY A 7 4.47 8.70 -21.77
CA GLY A 7 3.50 9.79 -21.68
C GLY A 7 2.06 9.35 -21.39
N THR A 8 1.80 8.05 -21.27
CA THR A 8 0.50 7.51 -20.82
C THR A 8 0.60 6.90 -19.42
N THR A 9 -0.52 6.77 -18.72
CA THR A 9 -0.64 6.09 -17.42
C THR A 9 -1.82 5.12 -17.49
N VAL A 10 -1.67 3.96 -16.86
CA VAL A 10 -2.77 2.97 -16.77
C VAL A 10 -3.80 3.37 -15.72
N LEU A 11 -3.43 4.27 -14.80
CA LEU A 11 -4.31 4.75 -13.75
C LEU A 11 -5.23 5.87 -14.27
N PRO A 12 -6.55 5.79 -14.04
CA PRO A 12 -7.47 6.84 -14.48
C PRO A 12 -7.20 8.19 -13.80
N LEU A 13 -6.72 9.17 -14.57
CA LEU A 13 -6.38 10.52 -14.07
C LEU A 13 -7.55 11.20 -13.33
N ALA A 14 -8.79 10.97 -13.76
CA ALA A 14 -9.98 11.49 -13.08
C ALA A 14 -10.13 10.96 -11.63
N ARG A 15 -9.73 9.71 -11.37
CA ARG A 15 -9.78 9.10 -10.03
C ARG A 15 -8.67 9.66 -9.15
N ILE A 16 -7.47 9.83 -9.70
CA ILE A 16 -6.33 10.44 -9.00
C ILE A 16 -6.67 11.87 -8.60
N LYS A 17 -7.19 12.67 -9.55
CA LYS A 17 -7.62 14.05 -9.29
C LYS A 17 -8.70 14.13 -8.20
N LYS A 18 -9.62 13.17 -8.16
CA LYS A 18 -10.63 13.08 -7.10
C LYS A 18 -9.98 12.81 -5.74
N ILE A 19 -9.07 11.83 -5.64
CA ILE A 19 -8.37 11.48 -4.40
C ILE A 19 -7.56 12.67 -3.88
N LEU A 20 -6.81 13.36 -4.76
CA LEU A 20 -6.02 14.54 -4.38
C LEU A 20 -6.89 15.67 -3.80
N LYS A 21 -8.10 15.87 -4.33
CA LYS A 21 -9.05 16.88 -3.80
C LYS A 21 -9.60 16.58 -2.41
N PHE A 22 -9.60 15.31 -2.00
CA PHE A 22 -10.02 14.92 -0.63
C PHE A 22 -8.94 15.24 0.41
N HIS A 23 -7.75 15.70 0.00
CA HIS A 23 -6.70 16.07 0.93
C HIS A 23 -7.14 17.26 1.80
N PRO A 24 -7.02 17.18 3.14
CA PRO A 24 -7.58 18.17 4.08
C PRO A 24 -7.01 19.59 3.93
N SER A 25 -5.82 19.74 3.35
CA SER A 25 -5.21 21.04 3.08
C SER A 25 -5.57 21.64 1.72
N HIS A 26 -6.49 21.03 0.96
CA HIS A 26 -6.92 21.47 -0.38
C HIS A 26 -5.74 21.91 -1.27
N ILE A 27 -4.93 20.94 -1.71
CA ILE A 27 -3.81 21.20 -2.62
C ILE A 27 -4.39 21.45 -4.02
N SER A 28 -4.12 22.63 -4.59
CA SER A 28 -4.40 22.89 -6.00
C SER A 28 -3.43 22.06 -6.85
N CYS A 29 -3.96 21.13 -7.64
CA CYS A 29 -3.17 20.26 -8.51
C CYS A 29 -3.42 20.63 -9.98
N ASN A 30 -2.36 21.01 -10.69
CA ASN A 30 -2.39 21.14 -12.15
C ASN A 30 -2.37 19.75 -12.81
N GLU A 31 -2.57 19.68 -14.13
CA GLU A 31 -2.62 18.40 -14.85
C GLU A 31 -1.31 17.63 -14.80
N ALA A 32 -0.17 18.33 -14.86
CA ALA A 32 1.15 17.72 -14.73
C ALA A 32 1.37 17.07 -13.35
N THR A 33 0.89 17.68 -12.27
CA THR A 33 0.94 17.11 -10.91
C THR A 33 0.08 15.85 -10.82
N VAL A 34 -1.13 15.86 -11.41
CA VAL A 34 -2.00 14.68 -11.42
C VAL A 34 -1.34 13.54 -12.18
N PHE A 35 -0.75 13.82 -13.35
CA PHE A 35 -0.02 12.84 -14.15
C PHE A 35 1.22 12.29 -13.42
N ALA A 36 2.06 13.16 -12.87
CA ALA A 36 3.23 12.74 -12.10
C ALA A 36 2.85 11.88 -10.88
N THR A 37 1.73 12.21 -10.21
CA THR A 37 1.20 11.39 -9.12
C THR A 37 0.74 10.02 -9.61
N ALA A 38 0.19 9.93 -10.82
CA ALA A 38 -0.19 8.66 -11.44
C ALA A 38 1.02 7.74 -11.60
N ILE A 39 2.06 8.24 -12.26
CA ILE A 39 3.31 7.49 -12.47
C ILE A 39 3.96 7.13 -11.15
N ALA A 40 4.02 8.06 -10.19
CA ALA A 40 4.55 7.77 -8.85
C ALA A 40 3.75 6.68 -8.13
N THR A 41 2.43 6.62 -8.33
CA THR A 41 1.57 5.59 -7.74
C THR A 41 1.80 4.23 -8.38
N GLU A 42 2.01 4.18 -9.70
CA GLU A 42 2.38 2.94 -10.40
C GLU A 42 3.73 2.38 -9.90
N LEU A 43 4.75 3.25 -9.85
CA LEU A 43 6.07 2.90 -9.30
C LEU A 43 5.97 2.46 -7.84
N PHE A 44 5.12 3.10 -7.05
CA PHE A 44 4.87 2.72 -5.67
C PHE A 44 4.25 1.31 -5.55
N VAL A 45 3.27 0.97 -6.39
CA VAL A 45 2.66 -0.38 -6.39
C VAL A 45 3.70 -1.44 -6.76
N GLN A 46 4.54 -1.16 -7.76
CA GLN A 46 5.64 -2.05 -8.12
C GLN A 46 6.61 -2.22 -6.94
N TYR A 47 7.10 -1.12 -6.37
CA TYR A 47 8.02 -1.14 -5.24
C TYR A 47 7.45 -1.89 -4.03
N LEU A 48 6.19 -1.63 -3.65
CA LEU A 48 5.53 -2.33 -2.56
C LEU A 48 5.44 -3.84 -2.81
N THR A 49 5.14 -4.23 -4.04
CA THR A 49 5.06 -5.64 -4.46
C THR A 49 6.42 -6.32 -4.42
N GLU A 50 7.48 -5.65 -4.85
CA GLU A 50 8.86 -6.15 -4.77
C GLU A 50 9.30 -6.34 -3.32
N GLN A 51 9.00 -5.40 -2.43
CA GLN A 51 9.31 -5.52 -1.00
C GLN A 51 8.56 -6.70 -0.35
N ALA A 52 7.28 -6.91 -0.71
CA ALA A 52 6.54 -8.09 -0.27
C ALA A 52 7.14 -9.39 -0.85
N LEU A 53 7.59 -9.37 -2.10
CA LEU A 53 8.19 -10.53 -2.76
C LEU A 53 9.51 -10.96 -2.11
N ILE A 54 10.33 -10.02 -1.61
CA ILE A 54 11.52 -10.35 -0.82
C ILE A 54 11.14 -11.21 0.39
N ASN A 55 10.11 -10.83 1.14
CA ASN A 55 9.62 -11.60 2.29
C ASN A 55 9.12 -13.00 1.89
N ALA A 56 8.38 -13.10 0.79
CA ALA A 56 7.91 -14.39 0.28
C ALA A 56 9.08 -15.31 -0.16
N ARG A 57 10.09 -14.74 -0.81
CA ARG A 57 11.29 -15.46 -1.28
C ARG A 57 12.13 -15.99 -0.12
N ILE A 58 12.24 -15.25 0.98
CA ILE A 58 12.90 -15.72 2.22
C ILE A 58 12.27 -17.02 2.71
N GLU A 59 10.94 -17.13 2.63
CA GLU A 59 10.18 -18.34 2.98
C GLU A 59 10.06 -19.36 1.83
N LYS A 60 10.84 -19.18 0.74
CA LYS A 60 10.81 -20.03 -0.47
C LYS A 60 9.43 -20.14 -1.14
N ARG A 61 8.57 -19.14 -0.92
CA ARG A 61 7.24 -19.06 -1.53
C ARG A 61 7.29 -18.27 -2.83
N LYS A 62 6.48 -18.70 -3.81
CA LYS A 62 6.25 -17.98 -5.07
C LYS A 62 4.95 -17.17 -5.07
N LYS A 63 4.08 -17.42 -4.09
CA LYS A 63 2.80 -16.70 -3.91
C LYS A 63 2.95 -15.68 -2.79
N LEU A 64 2.51 -14.45 -3.06
CA LEU A 64 2.41 -13.38 -2.07
C LEU A 64 1.18 -13.61 -1.18
N THR A 65 1.33 -13.26 0.08
CA THR A 65 0.29 -13.32 1.10
C THR A 65 0.22 -12.00 1.86
N TYR A 66 -0.89 -11.73 2.56
CA TYR A 66 -1.03 -10.51 3.36
C TYR A 66 0.12 -10.32 4.38
N LYS A 67 0.61 -11.44 4.95
CA LYS A 67 1.75 -11.44 5.89
C LYS A 67 2.97 -10.75 5.28
N ASP A 68 3.24 -10.99 4.00
CA ASP A 68 4.39 -10.42 3.28
C ASP A 68 4.32 -8.89 3.18
N PHE A 69 3.13 -8.36 2.91
CA PHE A 69 2.88 -6.92 2.85
C PHE A 69 2.92 -6.27 4.24
N SER A 70 2.27 -6.88 5.24
CA SER A 70 2.29 -6.36 6.61
C SER A 70 3.70 -6.35 7.23
N GLN A 71 4.54 -7.31 6.83
CA GLN A 71 5.93 -7.34 7.23
C GLN A 71 6.75 -6.28 6.50
N ALA A 72 6.57 -6.12 5.18
CA ALA A 72 7.24 -5.08 4.39
C ALA A 72 6.93 -3.67 4.93
N ALA A 73 5.66 -3.38 5.21
CA ALA A 73 5.22 -2.11 5.80
C ALA A 73 5.85 -1.83 7.17
N SER A 74 6.03 -2.87 8.00
CA SER A 74 6.56 -2.73 9.35
C SER A 74 8.08 -2.62 9.43
N VAL A 75 8.82 -3.14 8.45
CA VAL A 75 10.29 -3.20 8.48
C VAL A 75 10.92 -2.05 7.70
N ASN A 76 10.32 -1.66 6.58
CA ASN A 76 10.88 -0.64 5.71
C ASN A 76 10.43 0.76 6.15
N SER A 77 11.39 1.63 6.50
CA SER A 77 11.12 3.02 6.91
C SER A 77 10.29 3.80 5.88
N ASN A 78 10.59 3.62 4.58
CA ASN A 78 9.89 4.26 3.47
C ASN A 78 8.41 3.80 3.34
N LEU A 79 8.06 2.65 3.93
CA LEU A 79 6.71 2.10 3.93
C LEU A 79 6.00 2.26 5.29
N ASN A 80 6.63 2.92 6.26
CA ASN A 80 6.08 3.05 7.62
C ASN A 80 4.72 3.77 7.65
N PHE A 81 4.43 4.63 6.67
CA PHE A 81 3.12 5.27 6.53
C PHE A 81 1.97 4.26 6.31
N LEU A 82 2.29 3.03 5.89
CA LEU A 82 1.33 1.95 5.70
C LEU A 82 1.07 1.13 6.96
N THR A 83 1.82 1.29 8.05
CA THR A 83 1.71 0.42 9.25
C THR A 83 0.29 0.38 9.83
N ASN A 84 -0.45 1.48 9.77
CA ASN A 84 -1.84 1.57 10.23
C ASN A 84 -2.85 1.07 9.19
N VAL A 85 -2.48 1.06 7.91
CA VAL A 85 -3.33 0.64 6.78
C VAL A 85 -3.21 -0.86 6.53
N VAL A 86 -2.01 -1.41 6.70
CA VAL A 86 -1.66 -2.82 6.50
C VAL A 86 -1.03 -3.39 7.78
N PRO A 87 -1.78 -3.46 8.89
CA PRO A 87 -1.24 -3.91 10.17
C PRO A 87 -0.89 -5.40 10.17
N LYS A 88 0.06 -5.80 11.02
CA LYS A 88 0.34 -7.22 11.23
C LYS A 88 -0.89 -7.92 11.82
N THR A 89 -1.27 -9.04 11.21
CA THR A 89 -2.36 -9.87 11.71
C THR A 89 -2.00 -10.42 13.09
N GLN A 90 -2.93 -10.32 14.03
CA GLN A 90 -2.77 -10.83 15.38
C GLN A 90 -3.97 -11.72 15.74
N SER A 91 -3.70 -12.77 16.51
CA SER A 91 -4.77 -13.66 16.99
C SER A 91 -5.68 -12.91 17.96
N VAL A 92 -7.00 -13.05 17.81
CA VAL A 92 -8.00 -12.50 18.73
C VAL A 92 -7.71 -12.93 20.18
N ARG A 93 -7.33 -14.20 20.40
CA ARG A 93 -6.94 -14.70 21.74
C ARG A 93 -5.78 -13.90 22.34
N LYS A 94 -4.81 -13.50 21.51
CA LYS A 94 -3.66 -12.71 21.94
C LYS A 94 -4.09 -11.27 22.27
N LEU A 95 -4.96 -10.66 21.48
CA LEU A 95 -5.46 -9.31 21.77
C LEU A 95 -6.31 -9.27 23.05
N VAL A 96 -7.16 -10.27 23.27
CA VAL A 96 -7.96 -10.37 24.50
C VAL A 96 -7.06 -10.60 25.71
N ARG A 97 -6.04 -11.45 25.60
CA ARG A 97 -5.07 -11.67 26.68
C ARG A 97 -4.27 -10.42 27.04
N ASN A 98 -4.00 -9.56 26.06
CA ASN A 98 -3.24 -8.33 26.23
C ASN A 98 -4.14 -7.13 26.58
N ASP A 99 -5.39 -7.36 26.96
CA ASP A 99 -6.41 -6.33 27.25
C ASP A 99 -6.61 -5.27 26.14
N ALA A 100 -6.18 -5.57 24.91
CA ALA A 100 -6.28 -4.64 23.77
C ALA A 100 -7.71 -4.58 23.21
N ILE A 101 -8.52 -5.63 23.41
CA ILE A 101 -9.94 -5.68 23.02
C ILE A 101 -10.73 -6.49 24.04
N ARG A 102 -12.00 -6.13 24.23
CA ARG A 102 -12.99 -6.95 24.95
C ARG A 102 -13.78 -7.76 23.93
N TYR A 103 -13.72 -9.09 24.02
CA TYR A 103 -14.47 -9.98 23.15
C TYR A 103 -15.76 -10.43 23.85
N SER A 104 -16.91 -10.08 23.27
CA SER A 104 -18.22 -10.62 23.67
C SER A 104 -18.60 -11.73 22.69
N LYS A 105 -18.89 -12.93 23.17
CA LYS A 105 -19.61 -13.92 22.36
C LYS A 105 -21.05 -13.45 22.24
N ALA A 106 -21.54 -13.30 21.02
CA ALA A 106 -22.97 -13.23 20.74
C ALA A 106 -23.59 -14.62 20.91
#